data_AF-A0A916V9J8-F1
#
_entry.id   AF-A0A916V9J8-F1
#
_cell.length_a   1.000
_cell.length_b   1.000
_cell.length_c   1.000
_cell.angle_alpha   90.00
_cell.angle_beta   90.00
_cell.angle_gamma   90.00
#
_symmetry.space_group_name_H-M   'P 1'
#
loop_
_entity.id
_entity.type
_entity.pdbx_description
1 polymer ?
#
loop_
_entity_poly.entity_id
_entity_poly.type
_entity_poly.pdbx_seq_one_letter_code
_entity_poly.pdbx_strand_id
1 'polypeptide(L)' 'MKSYLEAVDAYKANPTPEALAAVNAKQSLAYSKIDRAVKRGVLHSNTGARRKSNLAVALKKVAATN' A
#
# COMPACT_ATOMS: atom_id res chain seq x y z
N MET A 1 -4.28 -1.71 -7.48
CA MET A 1 -4.16 -1.09 -6.14
C MET A 1 -5.45 -1.18 -5.33
N LYS A 2 -6.62 -1.37 -5.97
CA LYS A 2 -7.92 -1.58 -5.30
C LYS A 2 -7.87 -2.61 -4.15
N SER A 3 -7.24 -3.76 -4.38
CA SER A 3 -7.12 -4.81 -3.36
C SER A 3 -6.38 -4.40 -2.08
N TYR A 4 -5.43 -3.46 -2.16
CA TYR A 4 -4.72 -2.90 -1.00
C TYR A 4 -5.61 -1.91 -0.25
N LEU A 5 -6.33 -1.04 -0.97
CA LEU A 5 -7.27 -0.09 -0.37
C LEU A 5 -8.37 -0.83 0.38
N GLU A 6 -8.93 -1.89 -0.20
CA GLU A 6 -9.92 -2.74 0.47
C GLU A 6 -9.39 -3.37 1.77
N ALA A 7 -8.10 -3.74 1.84
CA ALA A 7 -7.51 -4.24 3.09
C ALA A 7 -7.29 -3.14 4.12
N VAL A 8 -6.90 -1.94 3.67
CA VAL A 8 -6.75 -0.76 4.54
C VAL A 8 -8.11 -0.36 5.13
N ASP A 9 -9.17 -0.42 4.33
CA ASP A 9 -10.55 -0.17 4.78
C ASP A 9 -11.02 -1.23 5.77
N ALA A 10 -10.73 -2.52 5.51
CA ALA A 10 -11.02 -3.59 6.45
C ALA A 10 -10.27 -3.45 7.78
N TYR A 11 -8.99 -3.05 7.75
CA TYR A 11 -8.21 -2.77 8.94
C TYR A 11 -8.71 -1.54 9.71
N LYS A 12 -9.20 -0.51 9.01
CA LYS A 12 -9.85 0.65 9.62
C LYS A 12 -11.12 0.26 10.37
N ALA A 13 -11.90 -0.68 9.83
CA ALA A 13 -13.13 -1.16 10.46
C ALA A 13 -12.86 -2.07 11.67
N ASN A 14 -11.82 -2.91 11.60
CA ASN A 14 -11.44 -3.84 12.66
C ASN A 14 -9.92 -3.89 12.82
N PRO A 15 -9.34 -3.13 13.78
CA PRO A 15 -7.89 -3.08 13.98
C PRO A 15 -7.42 -4.36 14.69
N THR A 16 -7.28 -5.43 13.91
CA THR A 16 -6.79 -6.73 14.37
C THR A 16 -5.37 -6.99 13.84
N PRO A 17 -4.54 -7.77 14.58
CA PRO A 17 -3.20 -8.14 14.12
C PRO A 17 -3.20 -8.91 12.78
N GLU A 18 -4.24 -9.72 12.54
CA GLU A 18 -4.40 -10.49 11.30
C GLU A 18 -4.70 -9.57 10.11
N ALA A 19 -5.58 -8.58 10.28
CA ALA A 19 -5.86 -7.58 9.25
C ALA A 19 -4.61 -6.75 8.92
N LEU A 20 -3.78 -6.43 9.93
CA LEU A 20 -2.49 -5.74 9.72
C LEU A 20 -1.52 -6.60 8.88
N ALA A 21 -1.43 -7.90 9.16
CA ALA A 21 -0.63 -8.83 8.37
C ALA A 21 -1.11 -8.90 6.90
N ALA A 22 -2.43 -8.95 6.69
CA ALA A 22 -3.02 -8.93 5.35
C ALA A 22 -2.74 -7.61 4.59
N VAL A 23 -2.81 -6.46 5.28
CA VAL A 23 -2.45 -5.15 4.70
C VAL A 23 -0.98 -5.14 4.28
N ASN A 24 -0.07 -5.60 5.14
CA ASN A 24 1.37 -5.65 4.85
C ASN A 24 1.68 -6.55 3.65
N ALA A 25 1.06 -7.74 3.57
CA ALA A 25 1.22 -8.64 2.42
C ALA A 25 0.79 -7.97 1.11
N LYS A 26 -0.37 -7.29 1.12
CA LYS A 26 -0.87 -6.57 -0.06
C LYS A 26 -0.03 -5.32 -0.38
N GLN A 27 0.58 -4.68 0.62
CA GLN A 27 1.51 -3.56 0.44
C GLN A 27 2.76 -4.00 -0.33
N SER A 28 3.37 -5.12 0.08
CA SER A 28 4.54 -5.70 -0.60
C SER A 28 4.25 -6.05 -2.06
N LEU A 29 3.06 -6.59 -2.34
CA LEU A 29 2.62 -6.85 -3.71
C LEU A 29 2.42 -5.56 -4.53
N ALA A 30 1.88 -4.51 -3.91
CA ALA A 30 1.70 -3.22 -4.57
C ALA A 30 3.07 -2.59 -4.91
N TYR A 31 4.03 -2.62 -4.00
CA TYR A 31 5.40 -2.12 -4.23
C TYR A 31 6.09 -2.90 -5.34
N SER A 32 6.02 -4.24 -5.31
CA SER A 32 6.60 -5.10 -6.35
C SER A 32 6.06 -4.78 -7.74
N LYS A 33 4.76 -4.48 -7.87
CA LYS A 33 4.15 -4.08 -9.15
C LYS A 33 4.65 -2.71 -9.61
N ILE A 34 4.79 -1.74 -8.69
CA ILE A 34 5.35 -0.42 -9.01
C ILE A 34 6.79 -0.55 -9.49
N ASP A 35 7.61 -1.30 -8.76
CA ASP A 35 9.04 -1.45 -9.07
C ASP A 35 9.25 -2.16 -10.40
N ARG A 36 8.43 -3.16 -10.69
CA ARG A 36 8.45 -3.81 -12.00
C ARG A 36 8.08 -2.84 -13.12
N ALA A 37 7.09 -1.97 -12.90
CA ALA A 37 6.72 -0.96 -13.90
C ALA A 37 7.81 0.11 -14.09
N VAL A 38 8.50 0.52 -13.03
CA VAL A 38 9.67 1.42 -13.11
C VAL A 38 10.82 0.75 -13.85
N LYS A 39 11.17 -0.48 -13.49
CA LYS A 39 12.23 -1.26 -14.16
C LYS A 39 11.96 -1.48 -15.64
N ARG A 40 10.70 -1.63 -16.03
CA ARG A 40 10.27 -1.80 -17.43
C ARG A 40 10.11 -0.47 -18.18
N GLY A 41 10.37 0.68 -17.53
CA GLY A 41 10.25 2.00 -18.16
C GLY A 41 8.81 2.48 -18.37
N VAL A 42 7.80 1.75 -17.90
CA VAL A 42 6.38 2.12 -18.01
C VAL A 42 6.05 3.31 -17.10
N LEU A 43 6.75 3.43 -15.96
CA LEU A 43 6.64 4.56 -15.04
C LEU A 43 8.01 5.21 -14.86
N HIS A 44 8.02 6.54 -14.84
CA HIS A 44 9.19 7.29 -14.37
C HIS A 44 9.47 6.99 -12.90
N SER A 45 10.75 6.99 -12.50
CA SER A 45 11.21 6.72 -11.13
C SER A 45 10.50 7.58 -10.09
N ASN A 46 10.39 8.89 -10.33
CA ASN A 46 9.66 9.82 -9.46
C ASN A 46 8.18 9.47 -9.31
N THR A 47 7.53 8.99 -10.38
CA THR A 47 6.14 8.56 -10.34
C THR A 47 5.99 7.29 -9.50
N GLY A 48 6.94 6.35 -9.62
CA GLY A 48 7.02 5.19 -8.75
C GLY A 48 7.19 5.56 -7.27
N ALA A 49 8.13 6.45 -6.97
CA ALA A 49 8.39 6.93 -5.61
C ALA A 49 7.18 7.65 -5.00
N ARG A 50 6.53 8.53 -5.76
CA ARG A 50 5.28 9.21 -5.34
C ARG A 50 4.16 8.21 -5.03
N ARG A 51 3.98 7.20 -5.88
CA ARG A 51 2.96 6.15 -5.66
C ARG A 51 3.24 5.34 -4.40
N LYS A 52 4.50 4.98 -4.12
CA LYS A 52 4.88 4.29 -2.88
C LYS A 52 4.63 5.15 -1.64
N SER A 53 5.03 6.42 -1.69
CA SER A 53 4.80 7.37 -0.59
C SER A 53 3.31 7.50 -0.25
N ASN A 54 2.45 7.66 -1.26
CA ASN A 54 1.00 7.76 -1.05
C ASN A 54 0.41 6.53 -0.35
N LEU A 55 0.87 5.32 -0.68
CA LEU A 55 0.41 4.09 -0.02
C LEU A 55 0.86 4.04 1.44
N ALA A 56 2.11 4.41 1.73
CA ALA A 56 2.61 4.48 3.11
C ALA A 56 1.85 5.51 3.96
N VAL A 57 1.56 6.68 3.39
CA VAL A 57 0.76 7.71 4.06
C VAL A 57 -0.67 7.22 4.34
N ALA A 58 -1.28 6.48 3.42
CA ALA A 58 -2.62 5.93 3.62
C ALA A 58 -2.67 4.96 4.82
N LEU A 59 -1.71 4.05 4.94
CA LEU A 59 -1.60 3.14 6.09
C LEU A 59 -1.35 3.92 7.39
N LYS A 60 -0.41 4.88 7.37
CA LYS A 60 -0.10 5.70 8.54
C LYS A 60 -1.30 6.47 9.05
N LYS A 61 -2.14 7.03 8.16
CA LYS A 61 -3.37 7.71 8.55
C LYS A 61 -4.32 6.79 9.31
N VAL A 62 -4.51 5.56 8.83
CA VAL A 62 -5.40 4.60 9.49
C VAL A 62 -4.81 4.12 10.82
N ALA A 63 -3.49 3.87 10.87
CA ALA A 63 -2.83 3.43 12.10
C ALA A 63 -2.75 4.53 13.19
N ALA A 64 -2.65 5.81 12.82
CA ALA A 64 -2.54 6.93 13.75
C ALA A 64 -3.89 7.47 14.25
N THR A 65 -5.02 7.01 13.68
CA THR A 65 -6.37 7.40 14.13
C THR A 65 -6.92 6.43 15.19
N ASN A 66 -6.12 5.42 15.59
CA ASN A 66 -6.43 4.46 16.65
C ASN A 66 -5.65 4.78 17.93
#